data_AF-A0ABC9R0T3-F1
#
_entry.id   AF-A0ABC9R0T3-F1
#
_cell.length_a   1.000
_cell.length_b   1.000
_cell.length_c   1.000
_cell.angle_alpha   90.00
_cell.angle_beta   90.00
_cell.angle_gamma   90.00
#
_symmetry.space_group_name_H-M   'P 1'
#
loop_
_entity.id
_entity.type
_entity.pdbx_description
1 polymer ?
#
loop_
_entity_poly.entity_id
_entity_poly.type
_entity_poly.pdbx_seq_one_letter_code
_entity_poly.pdbx_strand_id
1 'polypeptide(L)'
;MSNHVFEMNVDGEKIKWEEKSHAQIFRNFWQYFLEKDFKKTIRTIEIIGIRTSNLSFFESKNGSKKKNIFVTDDYYIYTHLTPAAMQKVYIKFLSGWEQQNAEPLNNELEKTTDQPQKEEKPKLKNIYKKSLAMDLVRAGHDLHHTMRNRENNKYQVFVFEDTPKLIEDLLKLTKEDR
;
A
#
# COMPACT_ATOMS: atom_id res chain seq x y z
N MET A 1 -12.28 28.92 25.39
CA MET A 1 -11.68 28.02 24.38
C MET A 1 -12.82 27.43 23.59
N SER A 2 -12.82 27.53 22.27
CA SER A 2 -13.87 26.90 21.45
C SER A 2 -13.69 25.39 21.49
N ASN A 3 -14.74 24.65 21.82
CA ASN A 3 -14.74 23.21 21.62
C ASN A 3 -14.91 22.91 20.13
N HIS A 4 -14.38 21.77 19.71
CA HIS A 4 -14.54 21.23 18.37
C HIS A 4 -15.52 20.06 18.44
N VAL A 5 -16.45 20.03 17.49
CA VAL A 5 -17.47 18.99 17.41
C VAL A 5 -17.25 18.16 16.16
N PHE A 6 -17.34 16.85 16.28
CA PHE A 6 -17.38 15.92 15.18
C PHE A 6 -18.55 14.96 15.35
N GLU A 7 -19.30 14.74 14.28
CA GLU A 7 -20.46 13.86 14.24
C GLU A 7 -20.31 12.88 13.07
N MET A 8 -20.63 11.61 13.31
CA MET A 8 -20.68 10.57 12.29
C MET A 8 -21.86 9.63 12.52
N ASN A 9 -22.27 8.92 11.48
CA ASN A 9 -23.25 7.84 11.57
C ASN A 9 -22.55 6.53 11.17
N VAL A 10 -22.64 5.51 12.02
CA VAL A 10 -22.03 4.21 11.78
C VAL A 10 -23.05 3.14 12.14
N ASP A 11 -23.46 2.33 11.17
CA ASP A 11 -24.42 1.23 11.35
C ASP A 11 -25.78 1.68 11.95
N GLY A 12 -26.20 2.92 11.67
CA GLY A 12 -27.43 3.50 12.20
C GLY A 12 -27.27 4.18 13.56
N GLU A 13 -26.09 4.09 14.18
CA GLU A 13 -25.76 4.78 15.43
C GLU A 13 -25.15 6.16 15.13
N LYS A 14 -25.74 7.21 15.70
CA LYS A 14 -25.20 8.57 15.61
C LYS A 14 -24.20 8.82 16.73
N ILE A 15 -22.95 9.03 16.38
CA ILE A 15 -21.86 9.29 17.32
C ILE A 15 -21.45 10.75 17.23
N LYS A 16 -21.24 11.35 18.41
CA LYS A 16 -20.83 12.75 18.55
C LYS A 16 -19.70 12.85 19.57
N TRP A 17 -18.62 13.53 19.19
CA TRP A 17 -17.55 13.92 20.10
C TRP A 17 -17.41 15.43 20.13
N GLU A 18 -17.29 15.98 21.33
CA GLU A 18 -17.00 17.38 21.57
C GLU A 18 -15.74 17.48 22.43
N GLU A 19 -14.67 18.03 21.85
CA GLU A 19 -13.35 18.02 22.45
C GLU A 19 -12.63 19.35 22.27
N LYS A 20 -11.66 19.63 23.14
CA LYS A 20 -10.84 20.86 23.06
C LYS A 20 -9.84 20.87 21.90
N SER A 21 -9.60 19.72 21.25
CA SER A 21 -8.59 19.59 20.20
C SER A 21 -9.04 18.60 19.12
N HIS A 22 -8.82 18.98 17.85
CA HIS A 22 -9.00 18.08 16.70
C HIS A 22 -8.18 16.79 16.82
N ALA A 23 -6.99 16.85 17.43
CA ALA A 23 -6.16 15.67 17.63
C ALA A 23 -6.80 14.68 18.62
N GLN A 24 -7.57 15.16 19.60
CA GLN A 24 -8.28 14.30 20.53
C GLN A 24 -9.45 13.60 19.84
N ILE A 25 -10.24 14.35 19.06
CA ILE A 25 -11.30 13.78 18.21
C ILE A 25 -10.74 12.69 17.29
N PHE A 26 -9.59 12.94 16.67
CA PHE A 26 -8.95 11.97 15.78
C PHE A 26 -8.54 10.68 16.50
N ARG A 27 -8.11 10.77 17.76
CA ARG A 27 -7.83 9.57 18.58
C ARG A 27 -9.11 8.82 18.93
N ASN A 28 -10.14 9.53 19.39
CA ASN A 28 -11.43 8.95 19.73
C ASN A 28 -12.03 8.22 18.51
N PHE A 29 -11.88 8.80 17.32
CA PHE A 29 -12.26 8.18 16.04
C PHE A 29 -11.62 6.82 15.83
N TRP A 30 -10.29 6.74 15.91
CA TRP A 30 -9.58 5.48 15.69
C TRP A 30 -9.84 4.48 16.80
N GLN A 31 -9.89 4.94 18.05
CA GLN A 31 -10.19 4.09 19.19
C GLN A 31 -11.56 3.43 19.02
N TYR A 32 -12.60 4.18 18.64
CA TYR A 32 -13.94 3.64 18.41
C TYR A 32 -13.92 2.47 17.40
N PHE A 33 -13.29 2.65 16.24
CA PHE A 33 -13.27 1.62 15.20
C PHE A 33 -12.39 0.41 15.58
N LEU A 34 -11.25 0.65 16.23
CA LEU A 34 -10.39 -0.43 16.73
C LEU A 34 -11.08 -1.27 17.80
N GLU A 35 -11.86 -0.65 18.68
CA GLU A 35 -12.66 -1.34 19.71
C GLU A 35 -13.89 -2.04 19.11
N LYS A 36 -14.53 -1.43 18.11
CA LYS A 36 -15.74 -1.97 17.47
C LYS A 36 -15.45 -3.21 16.63
N ASP A 37 -14.50 -3.12 15.70
CA ASP A 37 -14.02 -4.28 14.94
C ASP A 37 -12.60 -4.01 14.43
N PHE A 38 -11.63 -4.58 15.14
CA PHE A 38 -10.22 -4.46 14.85
C PHE A 38 -9.85 -4.98 13.46
N LYS A 39 -10.34 -6.16 13.08
CA LYS A 39 -9.98 -6.82 11.81
C LYS A 39 -10.55 -6.05 10.63
N LYS A 40 -11.82 -5.64 10.73
CA LYS A 40 -12.48 -4.82 9.72
C LYS A 40 -11.80 -3.46 9.59
N THR A 41 -11.36 -2.87 10.70
CA THR A 41 -10.64 -1.59 10.69
C THR A 41 -9.33 -1.68 9.91
N ILE A 42 -8.53 -2.71 10.16
CA ILE A 42 -7.28 -2.94 9.41
C ILE A 42 -7.57 -3.15 7.93
N ARG A 43 -8.50 -4.06 7.60
CA ARG A 43 -8.88 -4.34 6.21
C ARG A 43 -9.35 -3.07 5.49
N THR A 44 -10.14 -2.25 6.17
CA THR A 44 -10.58 -0.95 5.65
C THR A 44 -9.36 -0.08 5.39
N ILE A 45 -8.51 0.20 6.38
CA ILE A 45 -7.28 1.00 6.24
C ILE A 45 -6.45 0.58 5.02
N GLU A 46 -6.27 -0.73 4.81
CA GLU A 46 -5.50 -1.30 3.70
C GLU A 46 -6.17 -1.07 2.34
N ILE A 47 -7.48 -1.35 2.23
CA ILE A 47 -8.23 -1.23 0.96
C ILE A 47 -8.28 0.21 0.48
N ILE A 48 -8.64 1.14 1.37
CA ILE A 48 -8.69 2.55 1.00
C ILE A 48 -7.30 3.18 0.93
N GLY A 49 -6.27 2.57 1.51
CA GLY A 49 -4.91 3.10 1.51
C GLY A 49 -4.82 4.39 2.33
N ILE A 50 -5.10 4.30 3.63
CA ILE A 50 -4.80 5.38 4.58
C ILE A 50 -3.28 5.37 4.83
N ARG A 51 -2.68 6.56 4.91
CA ARG A 51 -1.24 6.68 5.18
C ARG A 51 -0.93 6.14 6.57
N THR A 52 -0.02 5.19 6.64
CA THR A 52 0.51 4.60 7.87
C THR A 52 2.02 4.79 7.96
N SER A 53 2.54 4.60 9.17
CA SER A 53 3.95 4.70 9.54
C SER A 53 4.39 3.34 10.09
N ASN A 54 5.64 2.96 9.82
CA ASN A 54 6.33 1.87 10.51
C ASN A 54 6.99 2.32 11.82
N LEU A 55 6.97 3.63 12.11
CA LEU A 55 7.55 4.22 13.31
C LEU A 55 6.46 4.62 14.32
N SER A 56 6.74 4.37 15.60
CA SER A 56 5.88 4.71 16.74
C SER A 56 5.77 6.21 17.03
N PHE A 57 6.70 7.00 16.51
CA PHE A 57 6.69 8.44 16.61
C PHE A 57 7.03 9.10 15.27
N PHE A 58 6.48 10.29 15.07
CA PHE A 58 6.90 11.22 14.05
C PHE A 58 7.91 12.19 14.65
N GLU A 59 9.07 12.34 14.00
CA GLU A 59 10.05 13.37 14.33
C GLU A 59 9.86 14.57 13.42
N SER A 60 9.62 15.73 14.02
CA SER A 60 9.52 16.99 13.28
C SER A 60 10.91 17.63 13.08
N LYS A 61 11.00 18.59 12.15
CA LYS A 61 12.27 19.26 11.79
C LYS A 61 12.98 19.93 12.98
N ASN A 62 12.24 20.28 14.04
CA ASN A 62 12.79 20.87 15.26
C ASN A 62 13.16 19.83 16.33
N GLY A 63 13.13 18.53 16.01
CA GLY A 63 13.42 17.44 16.93
C GLY A 63 12.26 17.04 17.85
N SER A 64 11.11 17.72 17.79
CA SER A 64 9.94 17.34 18.59
C SER A 64 9.37 16.01 18.09
N LYS A 65 9.26 15.04 19.00
CA LYS A 65 8.66 13.73 18.77
C LYS A 65 7.20 13.76 19.15
N LYS A 66 6.37 13.24 18.27
CA LYS A 66 4.94 13.13 18.55
C LYS A 66 4.44 11.73 18.24
N LYS A 67 3.71 11.13 19.18
CA LYS A 67 3.31 9.72 19.15
C LYS A 67 2.26 9.44 18.07
N ASN A 68 2.46 8.40 17.29
CA ASN A 68 1.45 7.85 16.38
C ASN A 68 0.51 6.90 17.14
N ILE A 69 -0.66 6.58 16.56
CA ILE A 69 -1.57 5.59 17.14
C ILE A 69 -1.09 4.21 16.70
N PHE A 70 -0.88 3.32 17.66
CA PHE A 70 -0.54 1.92 17.39
C PHE A 70 -1.77 1.19 16.84
N VAL A 71 -1.60 0.42 15.77
CA VAL A 71 -2.64 -0.45 15.22
C VAL A 71 -2.19 -1.91 15.30
N THR A 72 -1.03 -2.22 14.72
CA THR A 72 -0.38 -3.54 14.80
C THR A 72 1.14 -3.36 14.80
N ASP A 73 1.87 -4.47 14.97
CA ASP A 73 3.35 -4.49 14.96
C ASP A 73 3.97 -3.85 13.70
N ASP A 74 3.24 -3.86 12.57
CA ASP A 74 3.69 -3.31 11.29
C ASP A 74 3.06 -1.95 10.92
N TYR A 75 2.03 -1.48 11.67
CA TYR A 75 1.25 -0.31 11.27
C TYR A 75 0.95 0.66 12.42
N TYR A 76 1.36 1.91 12.24
CA TYR A 76 0.96 3.05 13.05
C TYR A 76 0.17 4.07 12.21
N ILE A 77 -0.87 4.67 12.77
CA ILE A 77 -1.62 5.74 12.11
C ILE A 77 -1.01 7.09 12.48
N TYR A 78 -0.74 7.91 11.46
CA TYR A 78 -0.24 9.27 11.65
C TYR A 78 -1.26 10.15 12.37
N THR A 79 -0.83 10.76 13.47
CA THR A 79 -1.65 11.71 14.24
C THR A 79 -1.32 13.17 13.95
N HIS A 80 -0.24 13.44 13.20
CA HIS A 80 0.26 14.80 12.91
C HIS A 80 -0.30 15.35 11.62
N LEU A 81 -1.63 15.36 11.52
CA LEU A 81 -2.36 15.85 10.37
C LEU A 81 -2.92 17.25 10.67
N THR A 82 -3.08 18.05 9.61
CA THR A 82 -3.89 19.27 9.72
C THR A 82 -5.37 18.89 9.87
N PRO A 83 -6.23 19.72 10.46
CA PRO A 83 -7.66 19.41 10.59
C PRO A 83 -8.32 19.06 9.26
N ALA A 84 -7.96 19.74 8.18
CA ALA A 84 -8.44 19.44 6.83
C ALA A 84 -7.97 18.05 6.34
N ALA A 85 -6.74 17.63 6.66
CA ALA A 85 -6.27 16.29 6.34
C ALA A 85 -6.96 15.22 7.19
N MET A 86 -7.25 15.49 8.47
CA MET A 86 -8.04 14.60 9.33
C MET A 86 -9.45 14.40 8.77
N GLN A 87 -10.12 15.47 8.32
CA GLN A 87 -11.44 15.36 7.68
C GLN A 87 -11.43 14.47 6.44
N LYS A 88 -10.41 14.59 5.58
CA LYS A 88 -10.24 13.70 4.42
C LYS A 88 -10.10 12.24 4.84
N VAL A 89 -9.37 11.98 5.93
CA VAL A 89 -9.23 10.62 6.49
C VAL A 89 -10.57 10.10 6.99
N TYR A 90 -11.35 10.90 7.71
CA TYR A 90 -12.68 10.49 8.19
C TYR A 90 -13.59 10.11 7.04
N ILE A 91 -13.73 10.99 6.04
CA ILE A 91 -14.60 10.77 4.88
C ILE A 91 -14.18 9.49 4.15
N LYS A 92 -12.88 9.35 3.87
CA LYS A 92 -12.33 8.21 3.14
C LYS A 92 -12.51 6.90 3.92
N PHE A 93 -12.29 6.92 5.24
CA PHE A 93 -12.48 5.76 6.10
C PHE A 93 -13.94 5.33 6.17
N LEU A 94 -14.84 6.27 6.46
CA LEU A 94 -16.28 5.99 6.56
C LEU A 94 -16.84 5.44 5.24
N SER A 95 -16.44 6.01 4.10
CA SER A 95 -16.86 5.47 2.80
C SER A 95 -16.40 4.03 2.56
N GLY A 96 -15.19 3.67 3.00
CA GLY A 96 -14.69 2.31 2.88
C GLY A 96 -15.35 1.35 3.89
N TRP A 97 -15.68 1.85 5.08
CA TRP A 97 -16.34 1.09 6.13
C TRP A 97 -17.75 0.68 5.75
N GLU A 98 -18.51 1.59 5.13
CA GLU A 98 -19.87 1.35 4.65
C GLU A 98 -19.90 0.39 3.46
N GLN A 99 -18.95 0.51 2.52
CA GLN A 99 -18.83 -0.41 1.39
C GLN A 99 -18.66 -1.87 1.84
N GLN A 100 -17.91 -2.11 2.92
CA GLN A 100 -17.76 -3.44 3.50
C GLN A 100 -19.00 -3.95 4.24
N ASN A 101 -19.89 -3.07 4.69
CA ASN A 101 -21.17 -3.47 5.28
C ASN A 101 -22.21 -3.86 4.21
N ALA A 102 -22.08 -3.31 3.01
CA ALA A 102 -22.98 -3.61 1.89
C ALA A 102 -22.70 -4.97 1.23
N GLU A 103 -21.52 -5.55 1.44
CA GLU A 103 -21.24 -6.93 1.09
C GLU A 103 -21.71 -7.84 2.24
N PRO A 104 -22.69 -8.73 2.04
CA PRO A 104 -23.07 -9.68 3.07
C PRO A 104 -21.94 -10.66 3.34
N LEU A 105 -21.82 -11.01 4.61
CA LEU A 105 -20.95 -12.04 5.17
C LEU A 105 -21.13 -13.39 4.45
N ASN A 106 -20.32 -13.67 3.42
CA ASN A 106 -20.03 -15.04 3.02
C ASN A 106 -18.80 -15.51 3.78
N ASN A 107 -19.00 -15.87 5.05
CA ASN A 107 -18.15 -16.88 5.67
C ASN A 107 -18.55 -18.23 5.05
N GLU A 108 -17.54 -18.98 4.60
CA GLU A 108 -17.63 -20.30 3.98
C GLU A 108 -18.07 -20.33 2.51
N LEU A 109 -17.13 -20.02 1.60
CA LEU A 109 -16.90 -20.87 0.43
C LEU A 109 -15.41 -20.78 0.06
N GLU A 110 -14.70 -21.88 0.34
CA GLU A 110 -13.78 -22.52 -0.60
C GLU A 110 -12.61 -21.65 -1.12
N LYS A 111 -11.36 -21.88 -0.70
CA LYS A 111 -10.47 -22.78 -1.45
C LYS A 111 -11.08 -23.17 -2.81
N THR A 112 -10.98 -22.29 -3.82
CA THR A 112 -10.69 -22.59 -5.23
C THR A 112 -10.70 -21.23 -5.96
N THR A 113 -9.59 -20.95 -6.65
CA THR A 113 -9.40 -20.16 -7.89
C THR A 113 -10.20 -18.85 -8.12
N ASP A 114 -9.46 -17.84 -8.62
CA ASP A 114 -9.92 -16.54 -9.13
C ASP A 114 -10.10 -15.38 -8.13
N GLN A 115 -8.94 -14.83 -7.72
CA GLN A 115 -8.84 -13.44 -7.27
C GLN A 115 -9.14 -12.48 -8.44
N PRO A 116 -9.76 -11.31 -8.19
CA PRO A 116 -9.75 -10.22 -9.16
C PRO A 116 -8.29 -9.80 -9.39
N GLN A 117 -7.85 -9.87 -10.65
CA GLN A 117 -6.47 -9.62 -11.07
C GLN A 117 -6.02 -8.23 -10.60
N LYS A 118 -5.29 -8.17 -9.49
CA LYS A 118 -4.21 -7.19 -9.32
C LYS A 118 -3.36 -7.34 -10.57
N GLU A 119 -3.16 -6.28 -11.34
CA GLU A 119 -2.05 -6.24 -12.29
C GLU A 119 -0.78 -6.53 -11.49
N GLU A 120 -0.35 -7.79 -11.48
CA GLU A 120 0.96 -8.16 -10.95
C GLU A 120 1.95 -7.35 -11.76
N LYS A 121 2.68 -6.45 -11.09
CA LYS A 121 3.76 -5.72 -11.75
C LYS A 121 4.59 -6.75 -12.50
N PRO A 122 4.81 -6.58 -13.82
CA PRO A 122 5.52 -7.57 -14.60
C PRO A 122 6.84 -7.86 -13.89
N LYS A 123 7.09 -9.14 -13.60
CA LYS A 123 8.37 -9.55 -13.05
C LYS A 123 9.44 -9.11 -14.05
N LEU A 124 10.52 -8.50 -13.59
CA LEU A 124 11.54 -7.96 -14.47
C LEU A 124 12.84 -8.76 -14.34
N LYS A 125 13.50 -9.00 -15.47
CA LYS A 125 14.77 -9.70 -15.55
C LYS A 125 15.87 -8.78 -16.05
N ASN A 126 16.97 -8.74 -15.29
CA ASN A 126 18.16 -7.96 -15.64
C ASN A 126 19.14 -8.82 -16.46
N ILE A 127 19.53 -8.31 -17.63
CA ILE A 127 20.52 -8.90 -18.53
C ILE A 127 21.75 -7.99 -18.59
N TYR A 128 22.90 -8.53 -18.21
CA TYR A 128 24.15 -7.78 -18.09
C TYR A 128 25.04 -7.87 -19.34
N LYS A 129 24.82 -8.87 -20.20
CA LYS A 129 25.60 -9.09 -21.42
C LYS A 129 24.91 -8.41 -22.61
N LYS A 130 25.60 -7.45 -23.25
CA LYS A 130 25.04 -6.69 -24.37
C LYS A 130 24.67 -7.57 -25.57
N SER A 131 25.50 -8.54 -25.94
CA SER A 131 25.21 -9.44 -27.08
C SER A 131 23.92 -10.21 -26.84
N LEU A 132 23.81 -10.87 -25.68
CA LEU A 132 22.62 -11.61 -25.27
C LEU A 132 21.35 -10.74 -25.27
N ALA A 133 21.44 -9.51 -24.76
CA ALA A 133 20.31 -8.58 -24.80
C ALA A 133 19.88 -8.26 -26.24
N MET A 134 20.83 -8.08 -27.16
CA MET A 134 20.52 -7.83 -28.57
C MET A 134 19.90 -9.08 -29.24
N ASP A 135 20.37 -10.27 -28.90
CA ASP A 135 19.83 -11.53 -29.42
C ASP A 135 18.38 -11.74 -28.95
N LEU A 136 18.07 -11.40 -27.70
CA LEU A 136 16.70 -11.43 -27.16
C LEU A 136 15.77 -10.43 -27.85
N VAL A 137 16.26 -9.21 -28.14
CA VAL A 137 15.48 -8.23 -28.92
C VAL A 137 15.22 -8.75 -30.34
N ARG A 138 16.21 -9.40 -30.99
CA ARG A 138 16.00 -10.05 -32.30
C ARG A 138 15.02 -11.22 -32.25
N ALA A 139 14.96 -11.93 -31.12
CA ALA A 139 13.97 -12.98 -30.86
C ALA A 139 12.55 -12.42 -30.57
N GLY A 140 12.38 -11.09 -30.58
CA GLY A 140 11.10 -10.41 -30.43
C GLY A 140 10.68 -10.15 -28.98
N HIS A 141 11.64 -10.10 -28.04
CA HIS A 141 11.38 -9.67 -26.67
C HIS A 141 11.50 -8.16 -26.53
N ASP A 142 10.51 -7.54 -25.89
CA ASP A 142 10.49 -6.09 -25.67
C ASP A 142 11.44 -5.67 -24.54
N LEU A 143 12.31 -4.72 -24.87
CA LEU A 143 13.20 -4.10 -23.90
C LEU A 143 12.41 -3.08 -23.08
N HIS A 144 12.17 -3.37 -21.80
CA HIS A 144 11.39 -2.48 -20.94
C HIS A 144 12.14 -1.18 -20.64
N HIS A 145 13.39 -1.27 -20.19
CA HIS A 145 14.25 -0.10 -19.98
C HIS A 145 15.71 -0.53 -19.82
N THR A 146 16.60 0.46 -19.72
CA THR A 146 18.01 0.22 -19.40
C THR A 146 18.44 1.09 -18.21
N MET A 147 19.39 0.58 -17.42
CA MET A 147 19.94 1.28 -16.27
C MET A 147 21.45 1.08 -16.18
N ARG A 148 22.15 1.95 -15.45
CA ARG A 148 23.59 1.74 -15.17
C ARG A 148 23.76 0.67 -14.10
N ASN A 149 24.78 -0.17 -14.26
CA ASN A 149 25.13 -1.15 -13.23
C ASN A 149 25.61 -0.42 -11.97
N ARG A 150 25.05 -0.77 -10.81
CA ARG A 150 25.37 -0.18 -9.50
C ARG A 150 26.82 -0.42 -9.07
N GLU A 151 27.38 -1.57 -9.42
CA GLU A 151 28.76 -1.95 -9.05
C GLU A 151 29.79 -1.27 -9.95
N ASN A 152 29.47 -1.12 -11.24
CA ASN A 152 30.35 -0.46 -12.19
C ASN A 152 29.54 0.31 -13.24
N ASN A 153 29.51 1.63 -13.04
CA ASN A 153 28.75 2.59 -13.85
C ASN A 153 29.16 2.61 -15.34
N LYS A 154 30.28 1.98 -15.73
CA LYS A 154 30.69 1.81 -17.14
C LYS A 154 29.75 0.87 -17.90
N TYR A 155 29.12 -0.08 -17.22
CA TYR A 155 28.28 -1.11 -17.83
C TYR A 155 26.80 -0.73 -17.78
N GLN A 156 26.10 -1.03 -18.88
CA GLN A 156 24.65 -0.90 -19.00
C GLN A 156 23.98 -2.24 -18.70
N VAL A 157 22.90 -2.20 -17.93
CA VAL A 157 22.00 -3.33 -17.65
C VAL A 157 20.74 -3.16 -18.47
N PHE A 158 20.35 -4.22 -19.17
CA PHE A 158 19.16 -4.28 -20.01
C PHE A 158 18.05 -5.01 -19.25
N VAL A 159 16.87 -4.43 -19.16
CA VAL A 159 15.76 -4.97 -18.36
C VAL A 159 14.64 -5.40 -19.28
N PHE A 160 14.24 -6.67 -19.15
CA PHE A 160 13.16 -7.29 -19.92
C PHE A 160 12.04 -7.75 -18.98
N GLU A 161 10.86 -7.97 -19.53
CA GLU A 161 9.77 -8.63 -18.82
C GLU A 161 10.04 -10.14 -18.69
N ASP A 162 9.95 -10.64 -17.47
CA ASP A 162 10.17 -12.04 -17.10
C ASP A 162 8.96 -12.87 -17.52
N THR A 163 8.97 -13.24 -18.79
CA THR A 163 7.99 -14.16 -19.39
C THR A 163 8.58 -15.57 -19.45
N PRO A 164 7.74 -16.63 -19.40
CA PRO A 164 8.22 -18.00 -19.59
C PRO A 164 9.01 -18.18 -20.90
N LYS A 165 8.57 -17.48 -21.97
CA LYS A 165 9.25 -17.46 -23.27
C LYS A 165 10.65 -16.86 -23.19
N LEU A 166 10.84 -15.77 -22.42
CA LEU A 166 12.16 -15.17 -22.19
C LEU A 166 13.12 -16.19 -21.56
N ILE A 167 12.66 -16.96 -20.58
CA ILE A 167 13.47 -17.96 -19.89
C ILE A 167 13.90 -19.08 -20.87
N GLU A 168 12.97 -19.56 -21.70
CA GLU A 168 13.29 -20.58 -22.71
C GLU A 168 14.34 -20.10 -23.72
N ASP A 169 14.18 -18.88 -24.24
CA ASP A 169 15.10 -18.32 -25.23
C ASP A 169 16.47 -17.98 -24.61
N LEU A 170 16.50 -17.52 -23.36
CA LEU A 170 17.74 -17.38 -22.58
C LEU A 170 18.50 -18.71 -22.47
N LEU A 171 17.80 -19.81 -22.19
CA LEU A 171 18.41 -21.13 -22.09
C LEU A 171 18.94 -21.65 -23.43
N LYS A 172 18.25 -21.35 -24.54
CA LYS A 172 18.71 -21.70 -25.89
C LYS A 172 19.96 -20.90 -26.27
N LEU A 173 19.90 -19.57 -26.17
CA LEU A 173 21.00 -18.68 -26.53
C LEU A 173 22.25 -18.93 -25.68
N THR A 174 22.09 -19.28 -24.40
CA THR A 174 23.22 -19.61 -23.52
C THR A 174 23.86 -20.97 -23.86
N LYS A 175 23.12 -21.90 -24.49
CA LYS A 175 23.64 -23.20 -24.94
C LYS A 175 24.35 -23.11 -26.28
N GLU A 176 23.93 -22.20 -27.16
CA GLU A 176 24.54 -21.97 -28.48
C GLU A 176 25.85 -21.17 -28.41
N ASP A 177 26.02 -20.33 -27.38
CA ASP A 177 27.21 -19.51 -27.15
C ASP A 177 28.34 -20.28 -26.41
N ARG A 178 28.30 -21.63 -26.42
CA ARG A 178 29.21 -22.56 -25.73
C ARG A 178 29.90 -23.49 -26.71
#